data_AF-A0AAU7ARH1-F1
#
_entry.id   AF-A0AAU7ARH1-F1
#
_cell.length_a   1.000
_cell.length_b   1.000
_cell.length_c   1.000
_cell.angle_alpha   90.00
_cell.angle_beta   90.00
_cell.angle_gamma   90.00
#
_symmetry.space_group_name_H-M   'P 1'
#
loop_
_entity.id
_entity.type
_entity.pdbx_description
1 polymer ?
#
loop_
_entity_poly.entity_id
_entity_poly.type
_entity_poly.pdbx_seq_one_letter_code
_entity_poly.pdbx_strand_id
1 'polypeptide(L)'
;MRGGDRRRPGGDALRERLGWRWHVPAAGPSGEDGVTLDVDAYLADRGDAVARILALLEATAGRAPRLGCFGLHEWAMVYRSQPDDRRHERWPLRLGRDATDAVVARSGVRCTHFDAFRFFTDAARPLNEQPLDRAGQVDVEQPGCLHATMDLYKWAYKLGPAAPSNLTADCFLLAREVRELDMRASPYDLRALGLEPVAIETADGRADYVSRQRAFTERGQVLRARLIEVCRELLQDVGDRLPSPADRAPSPS
;
A
#
# COMPACT_ATOMS: atom_id res chain seq x y z
N MET A 1 23.43 -35.96 3.93
CA MET A 1 23.66 -34.57 3.48
C MET A 1 23.39 -34.50 1.99
N ARG A 2 22.21 -34.00 1.58
CA ARG A 2 21.91 -33.77 0.16
C ARG A 2 22.24 -32.30 -0.14
N GLY A 3 23.33 -32.08 -0.86
CA GLY A 3 23.68 -30.77 -1.40
C GLY A 3 22.69 -30.41 -2.51
N GLY A 4 21.88 -29.39 -2.29
CA GLY A 4 21.03 -28.81 -3.32
C GLY A 4 21.90 -28.04 -4.31
N ASP A 5 21.98 -28.54 -5.53
CA ASP A 5 22.54 -27.85 -6.69
C ASP A 5 21.69 -26.60 -6.97
N ARG A 6 22.20 -25.43 -6.55
CA ARG A 6 21.66 -24.13 -6.98
C ARG A 6 22.04 -23.97 -8.44
N ARG A 7 21.18 -24.45 -9.35
CA ARG A 7 21.33 -24.23 -10.80
C ARG A 7 21.57 -22.74 -11.04
N ARG A 8 22.72 -22.41 -11.64
CA ARG A 8 22.96 -21.11 -12.26
C ARG A 8 21.83 -20.85 -13.26
N PRO A 9 21.24 -19.64 -13.34
CA PRO A 9 20.26 -19.35 -14.38
C PRO A 9 20.91 -19.63 -15.74
N GLY A 10 20.39 -20.63 -16.46
CA GLY A 10 20.89 -20.97 -17.79
C GLY A 10 20.66 -19.83 -18.77
N GLY A 11 21.40 -19.80 -19.88
CA GLY A 11 21.30 -18.74 -20.90
C GLY A 11 19.89 -18.51 -21.46
N ASP A 12 18.99 -19.49 -21.37
CA ASP A 12 17.59 -19.35 -21.77
C ASP A 12 16.80 -18.38 -20.87
N ALA A 13 17.06 -18.38 -19.56
CA ALA A 13 16.39 -17.47 -18.61
C ALA A 13 16.86 -16.01 -18.76
N LEU A 14 18.15 -15.81 -19.11
CA LEU A 14 18.68 -14.48 -19.43
C LEU A 14 18.09 -13.95 -20.73
N ARG A 15 18.01 -14.79 -21.77
CA ARG A 15 17.37 -14.44 -23.05
C ARG A 15 15.90 -14.09 -22.89
N GLU A 16 15.15 -14.85 -22.09
CA GLU A 16 13.75 -14.52 -21.78
C GLU A 16 13.66 -13.14 -21.11
N ARG A 17 14.49 -12.88 -20.09
CA ARG A 17 14.49 -11.62 -19.34
C ARG A 17 14.80 -10.41 -20.22
N LEU A 18 15.71 -10.54 -21.18
CA LEU A 18 16.03 -9.49 -22.15
C LEU A 18 14.86 -9.15 -23.08
N GLY A 19 13.88 -10.04 -23.24
CA GLY A 19 12.64 -9.74 -23.95
C GLY A 19 11.65 -8.91 -23.14
N TRP A 20 11.89 -8.67 -21.85
CA TRP A 20 10.98 -7.93 -20.99
C TRP A 20 11.27 -6.43 -21.07
N ARG A 21 10.24 -5.60 -20.85
CA ARG A 21 10.39 -4.14 -20.86
C ARG A 21 11.46 -3.69 -19.86
N TRP A 22 12.27 -2.71 -20.27
CA TRP A 22 13.28 -2.05 -19.45
C TRP A 22 14.39 -2.97 -18.94
N HIS A 23 14.73 -4.03 -19.66
CA HIS A 23 15.84 -4.91 -19.31
C HIS A 23 16.92 -4.84 -20.39
N VAL A 24 18.17 -4.65 -19.98
CA VAL A 24 19.34 -4.56 -20.86
C VAL A 24 20.43 -5.51 -20.41
N PRO A 25 21.30 -5.99 -21.32
CA PRO A 25 22.45 -6.80 -20.94
C PRO A 25 23.36 -6.06 -19.97
N ALA A 26 23.94 -6.79 -19.02
CA ALA A 26 24.93 -6.28 -18.08
C ALA A 26 25.94 -7.38 -17.75
N ALA A 27 27.15 -7.00 -17.34
CA ALA A 27 28.07 -7.95 -16.72
C ALA A 27 27.67 -8.14 -15.25
N GLY A 28 27.53 -9.39 -14.81
CA GLY A 28 27.39 -9.74 -13.42
C GLY A 28 28.66 -9.44 -12.62
N PRO A 29 28.61 -9.53 -11.28
CA PRO A 29 29.73 -9.15 -10.40
C PRO A 29 31.04 -9.91 -10.66
N SER A 30 30.98 -11.10 -11.27
CA SER A 30 32.16 -11.91 -11.61
C SER A 30 32.46 -11.92 -13.12
N GLY A 31 31.89 -11.00 -13.89
CA GLY A 31 32.08 -10.88 -15.34
C GLY A 31 31.24 -11.84 -16.18
N GLU A 32 30.29 -12.56 -15.58
CA GLU A 32 29.32 -13.40 -16.29
C GLU A 32 28.24 -12.56 -17.00
N ASP A 33 27.61 -13.13 -18.03
CA ASP A 33 26.45 -12.48 -18.67
C ASP A 33 25.30 -12.33 -17.66
N GLY A 34 24.74 -11.13 -17.61
CA GLY A 34 23.64 -10.75 -16.73
C GLY A 34 22.65 -9.83 -17.44
N VAL A 35 21.57 -9.52 -16.72
CA VAL A 35 20.53 -8.60 -17.17
C VAL A 35 20.24 -7.63 -16.04
N THR A 36 20.19 -6.34 -16.36
CA THR A 36 19.87 -5.28 -15.40
C THR A 36 18.69 -4.44 -15.87
N LEU A 37 18.16 -3.62 -14.97
CA LEU A 37 17.14 -2.62 -15.29
C LEU A 37 17.78 -1.47 -16.08
N ASP A 38 17.19 -1.16 -17.22
CA ASP A 38 17.40 0.10 -17.92
C ASP A 38 16.61 1.20 -17.19
N VAL A 39 17.28 1.90 -16.28
CA VAL A 39 16.66 2.94 -15.43
C VAL A 39 16.14 4.10 -16.27
N ASP A 40 16.86 4.49 -17.32
CA ASP A 40 16.49 5.63 -18.16
C ASP A 40 15.23 5.31 -18.97
N ALA A 41 15.18 4.13 -19.61
CA ALA A 41 13.97 3.68 -20.32
C ALA A 41 12.79 3.45 -19.36
N TYR A 42 13.06 2.95 -18.13
CA TYR A 42 12.03 2.79 -17.10
C TYR A 42 11.44 4.14 -16.70
N LEU A 43 12.27 5.14 -16.42
CA LEU A 43 11.80 6.46 -15.98
C LEU A 43 11.17 7.27 -17.11
N ALA A 44 11.58 7.07 -18.36
CA ALA A 44 10.88 7.63 -19.50
C ALA A 44 9.41 7.16 -19.59
N ASP A 45 9.10 5.91 -19.21
CA ASP A 45 7.72 5.39 -19.17
C ASP A 45 7.03 5.62 -17.81
N ARG A 46 7.78 5.61 -16.69
CA ARG A 46 7.21 5.49 -15.33
C ARG A 46 7.56 6.61 -14.37
N GLY A 47 8.39 7.58 -14.77
CA GLY A 47 8.92 8.64 -13.89
C GLY A 47 7.84 9.40 -13.12
N ASP A 48 6.78 9.83 -13.80
CA ASP A 48 5.63 10.50 -13.17
C ASP A 48 4.95 9.63 -12.09
N ALA A 49 4.87 8.32 -12.31
CA ALA A 49 4.31 7.41 -11.32
C ALA A 49 5.24 7.24 -10.12
N VAL A 50 6.56 7.17 -10.34
CA VAL A 50 7.58 7.13 -9.27
C VAL A 50 7.50 8.40 -8.42
N ALA A 51 7.48 9.57 -9.04
CA ALA A 51 7.39 10.86 -8.34
C ALA A 51 6.10 10.98 -7.49
N ARG A 52 4.95 10.56 -8.04
CA ARG A 52 3.69 10.55 -7.27
C ARG A 52 3.71 9.56 -6.11
N ILE A 53 4.28 8.38 -6.30
CA ILE A 53 4.41 7.39 -5.21
C ILE A 53 5.33 7.94 -4.12
N LEU A 54 6.48 8.50 -4.48
CA LEU A 54 7.41 9.12 -3.54
C LEU A 54 6.71 10.21 -2.70
N ALA A 55 6.05 11.17 -3.35
CA ALA A 55 5.36 12.25 -2.65
C ALA A 55 4.31 11.75 -1.66
N LEU A 56 3.50 10.74 -2.04
CA LEU A 56 2.52 10.13 -1.15
C LEU A 56 3.18 9.42 0.04
N LEU A 57 4.23 8.63 -0.21
CA LEU A 57 4.92 7.88 0.84
C LEU A 57 5.61 8.83 1.83
N GLU A 58 6.30 9.87 1.36
CA GLU A 58 6.96 10.87 2.21
C GLU A 58 5.95 11.66 3.04
N ALA A 59 4.87 12.16 2.42
CA ALA A 59 3.82 12.88 3.13
C ALA A 59 3.17 12.01 4.21
N THR A 60 2.94 10.72 3.91
CA THR A 60 2.39 9.76 4.89
C THR A 60 3.39 9.46 6.01
N ALA A 61 4.68 9.31 5.68
CA ALA A 61 5.74 9.00 6.64
C ALA A 61 5.94 10.14 7.66
N GLY A 62 5.83 11.39 7.22
CA GLY A 62 6.09 12.59 8.03
C GLY A 62 5.00 12.93 9.07
N ARG A 63 3.91 12.16 9.15
CA ARG A 63 2.78 12.45 10.06
C ARG A 63 2.83 11.61 11.32
N ALA A 64 2.35 12.18 12.43
CA ALA A 64 2.03 11.41 13.63
C ALA A 64 0.87 10.42 13.34
N PRO A 65 0.96 9.14 13.70
CA PRO A 65 -0.09 8.17 13.42
C PRO A 65 -1.43 8.52 14.07
N ARG A 66 -2.49 8.55 13.25
CA ARG A 66 -3.88 8.58 13.74
C ARG A 66 -4.45 7.17 13.86
N LEU A 67 -4.94 6.82 15.05
CA LEU A 67 -5.41 5.48 15.41
C LEU A 67 -6.91 5.44 15.74
N GLY A 68 -7.64 6.53 15.49
CA GLY A 68 -9.04 6.69 15.86
C GLY A 68 -10.07 6.22 14.83
N CYS A 69 -9.65 5.60 13.73
CA CYS A 69 -10.57 5.05 12.73
C CYS A 69 -11.23 3.73 13.19
N PHE A 70 -10.51 2.93 13.98
CA PHE A 70 -10.94 1.62 14.49
C PHE A 70 -11.41 0.62 13.42
N GLY A 71 -11.05 0.81 12.14
CA GLY A 71 -11.53 -0.06 11.06
C GLY A 71 -12.98 0.20 10.65
N LEU A 72 -13.58 1.32 11.05
CA LEU A 72 -14.98 1.66 10.75
C LEU A 72 -15.24 1.92 9.26
N HIS A 73 -14.23 1.89 8.39
CA HIS A 73 -14.45 2.02 6.93
C HIS A 73 -15.33 0.90 6.36
N GLU A 74 -15.16 -0.36 6.78
CA GLU A 74 -16.03 -1.45 6.32
C GLU A 74 -17.46 -1.33 6.88
N TRP A 75 -17.61 -0.71 8.04
CA TRP A 75 -18.92 -0.43 8.65
C TRP A 75 -19.66 0.67 7.89
N ALA A 76 -18.94 1.72 7.50
CA ALA A 76 -19.44 2.80 6.67
C ALA A 76 -19.84 2.34 5.26
N MET A 77 -19.23 1.29 4.72
CA MET A 77 -19.61 0.69 3.43
C MET A 77 -20.96 -0.05 3.46
N VAL A 78 -21.46 -0.42 4.65
CA VAL A 78 -22.75 -1.11 4.81
C VAL A 78 -23.80 -0.29 5.58
N TYR A 79 -23.43 0.90 6.06
CA TYR A 79 -24.30 1.76 6.86
C TYR A 79 -25.58 2.13 6.12
N ARG A 80 -26.74 1.78 6.68
CA ARG A 80 -28.08 1.99 6.09
C ARG A 80 -28.24 1.45 4.66
N SER A 81 -27.41 0.47 4.26
CA SER A 81 -27.52 -0.21 2.96
C SER A 81 -28.73 -1.16 2.93
N GLN A 82 -29.24 -1.50 1.76
CA GLN A 82 -30.21 -2.60 1.61
C GLN A 82 -29.50 -3.98 1.57
N PRO A 83 -30.21 -5.11 1.71
CA PRO A 83 -29.66 -6.46 1.52
C PRO A 83 -28.86 -6.66 0.24
N ASP A 84 -29.40 -6.17 -0.87
CA ASP A 84 -28.84 -6.41 -2.20
C ASP A 84 -27.73 -5.39 -2.56
N ASP A 85 -27.48 -4.41 -1.69
CA ASP A 85 -26.43 -3.39 -1.87
C ASP A 85 -25.08 -3.83 -1.25
N ARG A 86 -25.04 -4.98 -0.57
CA ARG A 86 -23.87 -5.39 0.21
C ARG A 86 -22.82 -6.02 -0.68
N ARG A 87 -21.64 -5.43 -0.75
CA ARG A 87 -20.48 -5.99 -1.48
C ARG A 87 -20.14 -7.45 -1.14
N HIS A 88 -20.42 -7.86 0.09
CA HIS A 88 -20.16 -9.21 0.59
C HIS A 88 -21.45 -9.90 1.05
N GLU A 89 -22.41 -10.08 0.14
CA GLU A 89 -23.72 -10.71 0.41
C GLU A 89 -23.59 -12.09 1.07
N ARG A 90 -22.54 -12.84 0.71
CA ARG A 90 -22.25 -14.18 1.22
C ARG A 90 -22.02 -14.24 2.73
N TRP A 91 -21.60 -13.14 3.35
CA TRP A 91 -21.25 -13.11 4.77
C TRP A 91 -22.30 -12.33 5.57
N PRO A 92 -22.89 -12.87 6.65
CA PRO A 92 -23.88 -12.15 7.44
C PRO A 92 -23.21 -11.04 8.27
N LEU A 93 -23.98 -10.04 8.71
CA LEU A 93 -23.52 -9.06 9.69
C LEU A 93 -23.57 -9.68 11.08
N ARG A 94 -22.48 -9.60 11.84
CA ARG A 94 -22.35 -10.26 13.15
C ARG A 94 -23.27 -9.67 14.24
N LEU A 95 -23.66 -8.40 14.11
CA LEU A 95 -24.56 -7.71 15.03
C LEU A 95 -25.99 -7.53 14.48
N GLY A 96 -26.23 -7.92 13.22
CA GLY A 96 -27.42 -7.48 12.48
C GLY A 96 -27.35 -6.00 12.07
N ARG A 97 -28.32 -5.55 11.26
CA ARG A 97 -28.30 -4.21 10.64
C ARG A 97 -28.37 -3.08 11.65
N ASP A 98 -29.41 -3.08 12.49
CA ASP A 98 -29.71 -1.96 13.38
C ASP A 98 -28.57 -1.69 14.37
N ALA A 99 -27.98 -2.76 14.93
CA ALA A 99 -26.85 -2.62 15.82
C ALA A 99 -25.56 -2.21 15.08
N THR A 100 -25.32 -2.69 13.85
CA THR A 100 -24.21 -2.21 13.00
C THR A 100 -24.36 -0.72 12.69
N ASP A 101 -25.56 -0.25 12.34
CA ASP A 101 -25.83 1.16 12.09
C ASP A 101 -25.66 2.01 13.36
N ALA A 102 -26.09 1.50 14.52
CA ALA A 102 -25.87 2.17 15.80
C ALA A 102 -24.37 2.31 16.16
N VAL A 103 -23.50 1.40 15.71
CA VAL A 103 -22.04 1.51 15.86
C VAL A 103 -21.48 2.69 15.07
N VAL A 104 -21.85 2.79 13.79
CA VAL A 104 -21.40 3.88 12.92
C VAL A 104 -21.91 5.22 13.45
N ALA A 105 -23.21 5.31 13.78
CA ALA A 105 -23.83 6.54 14.24
C ALA A 105 -23.22 7.08 15.54
N ARG A 106 -22.94 6.22 16.52
CA ARG A 106 -22.36 6.67 17.80
C ARG A 106 -20.87 7.00 17.74
N SER A 107 -20.13 6.34 16.84
CA SER A 107 -18.67 6.43 16.80
C SER A 107 -18.17 7.51 15.84
N GLY A 108 -18.99 7.88 14.86
CA GLY A 108 -18.56 8.66 13.70
C GLY A 108 -17.59 7.87 12.81
N VAL A 109 -17.14 8.48 11.72
CA VAL A 109 -16.11 7.90 10.84
C VAL A 109 -14.96 8.89 10.70
N ARG A 110 -13.72 8.39 10.76
CA ARG A 110 -12.49 9.21 10.69
C ARG A 110 -11.50 8.60 9.71
N CYS A 111 -12.02 8.08 8.61
CA CYS A 111 -11.22 7.47 7.57
C CYS A 111 -10.42 8.57 6.86
N THR A 112 -9.14 8.30 6.62
CA THR A 112 -8.25 9.18 5.86
C THR A 112 -7.79 8.53 4.54
N HIS A 113 -8.27 7.34 4.26
CA HIS A 113 -7.86 6.55 3.11
C HIS A 113 -8.88 6.62 1.99
N PHE A 114 -8.58 7.37 0.93
CA PHE A 114 -9.54 7.64 -0.14
C PHE A 114 -10.04 6.36 -0.84
N ASP A 115 -9.17 5.36 -1.04
CA ASP A 115 -9.56 4.12 -1.73
C ASP A 115 -10.59 3.30 -0.94
N ALA A 116 -10.69 3.49 0.38
CA ALA A 116 -11.78 2.96 1.19
C ALA A 116 -12.99 3.90 1.18
N PHE A 117 -12.78 5.20 1.42
CA PHE A 117 -13.86 6.20 1.50
C PHE A 117 -14.74 6.26 0.25
N ARG A 118 -14.18 6.07 -0.95
CA ARG A 118 -14.96 6.08 -2.19
C ARG A 118 -16.05 4.99 -2.26
N PHE A 119 -16.01 4.00 -1.36
CA PHE A 119 -17.00 2.93 -1.24
C PHE A 119 -18.02 3.13 -0.14
N PHE A 120 -17.94 4.20 0.64
CA PHE A 120 -18.94 4.49 1.67
C PHE A 120 -20.32 4.66 1.03
N THR A 121 -21.36 4.26 1.76
CA THR A 121 -22.73 4.56 1.38
C THR A 121 -22.96 6.07 1.40
N ASP A 122 -23.93 6.56 0.63
CA ASP A 122 -24.27 7.99 0.62
C ASP A 122 -24.66 8.50 2.00
N ALA A 123 -25.27 7.66 2.83
CA ALA A 123 -25.60 7.97 4.22
C ALA A 123 -24.37 8.05 5.14
N ALA A 124 -23.29 7.33 4.85
CA ALA A 124 -22.07 7.33 5.67
C ALA A 124 -21.06 8.39 5.27
N ARG A 125 -21.01 8.80 4.00
CA ARG A 125 -20.12 9.87 3.51
C ARG A 125 -20.14 11.14 4.38
N PRO A 126 -21.29 11.73 4.73
CA PRO A 126 -21.33 12.95 5.56
C PRO A 126 -20.94 12.72 7.02
N LEU A 127 -20.83 11.46 7.48
CA LEU A 127 -20.38 11.14 8.84
C LEU A 127 -18.86 11.08 8.97
N ASN A 128 -18.12 11.09 7.85
CA ASN A 128 -16.67 11.15 7.90
C ASN A 128 -16.22 12.54 8.35
N GLU A 129 -15.21 12.60 9.23
CA GLU A 129 -14.68 13.84 9.80
C GLU A 129 -14.40 14.95 8.76
N GLN A 130 -14.00 14.55 7.55
CA GLN A 130 -13.93 15.42 6.38
C GLN A 130 -14.23 14.61 5.10
N PRO A 131 -14.75 15.24 4.04
CA PRO A 131 -14.83 14.59 2.73
C PRO A 131 -13.42 14.27 2.21
N LEU A 132 -13.26 13.15 1.50
CA LEU A 132 -12.01 12.81 0.82
C LEU A 132 -12.23 12.78 -0.69
N ASP A 133 -11.27 13.31 -1.44
CA ASP A 133 -11.15 13.11 -2.88
C ASP A 133 -9.78 12.54 -3.24
N ARG A 134 -9.60 12.14 -4.50
CA ARG A 134 -8.35 11.58 -4.98
C ARG A 134 -7.21 12.59 -4.97
N ALA A 135 -7.50 13.86 -5.29
CA ALA A 135 -6.50 14.90 -5.46
C ALA A 135 -5.83 15.24 -4.13
N GLY A 136 -6.61 15.30 -3.05
CA GLY A 136 -6.15 15.56 -1.68
C GLY A 136 -5.60 14.34 -0.95
N GLN A 137 -5.47 13.17 -1.60
CA GLN A 137 -4.99 11.95 -0.92
C GLN A 137 -3.63 12.17 -0.24
N VAL A 138 -2.71 12.87 -0.91
CA VAL A 138 -1.37 13.17 -0.39
C VAL A 138 -1.45 13.95 0.93
N ASP A 139 -2.44 14.83 1.08
CA ASP A 139 -2.59 15.73 2.22
C ASP A 139 -3.16 15.05 3.47
N VAL A 140 -3.94 13.99 3.27
CA VAL A 140 -4.78 13.42 4.34
C VAL A 140 -4.37 12.01 4.74
N GLU A 141 -3.74 11.21 3.86
CA GLU A 141 -3.37 9.81 4.14
C GLU A 141 -2.53 9.70 5.43
N GLN A 142 -2.84 8.72 6.28
CA GLN A 142 -2.24 8.61 7.62
C GLN A 142 -1.47 7.30 7.77
N PRO A 143 -0.28 7.33 8.40
CA PRO A 143 0.52 6.11 8.58
C PRO A 143 -0.11 5.11 9.55
N GLY A 144 -1.03 5.57 10.41
CA GLY A 144 -1.80 4.70 11.31
C GLY A 144 -2.91 3.91 10.60
N CYS A 145 -3.28 4.26 9.37
CA CYS A 145 -4.31 3.56 8.63
C CYS A 145 -3.83 2.16 8.22
N LEU A 146 -4.60 1.10 8.55
CA LEU A 146 -4.30 -0.26 8.10
C LEU A 146 -4.15 -0.33 6.57
N HIS A 147 -5.01 0.38 5.84
CA HIS A 147 -4.98 0.39 4.39
C HIS A 147 -3.74 1.09 3.82
N ALA A 148 -3.29 2.18 4.41
CA ALA A 148 -2.03 2.83 4.01
C ALA A 148 -0.82 1.90 4.21
N THR A 149 -0.88 1.00 5.20
CA THR A 149 0.14 -0.04 5.41
C THR A 149 0.01 -1.19 4.41
N MET A 150 -1.20 -1.68 4.13
CA MET A 150 -1.42 -2.71 3.08
C MET A 150 -0.99 -2.21 1.70
N ASP A 151 -1.22 -0.94 1.41
CA ASP A 151 -0.88 -0.29 0.15
C ASP A 151 0.61 -0.26 -0.15
N LEU A 152 1.50 -0.46 0.83
CA LEU A 152 2.93 -0.60 0.58
C LEU A 152 3.22 -1.73 -0.41
N TYR A 153 2.44 -2.82 -0.37
CA TYR A 153 2.53 -3.87 -1.39
C TYR A 153 2.09 -3.38 -2.77
N LYS A 154 0.98 -2.62 -2.85
CA LYS A 154 0.50 -2.00 -4.09
C LYS A 154 1.57 -1.09 -4.71
N TRP A 155 2.26 -0.30 -3.87
CA TRP A 155 3.31 0.61 -4.32
C TRP A 155 4.57 -0.13 -4.76
N ALA A 156 5.05 -1.11 -3.98
CA ALA A 156 6.16 -1.97 -4.39
C ALA A 156 5.88 -2.67 -5.73
N TYR A 157 4.67 -3.22 -5.90
CA TYR A 157 4.26 -3.85 -7.15
C TYR A 157 4.23 -2.87 -8.34
N LYS A 158 3.71 -1.66 -8.14
CA LYS A 158 3.66 -0.62 -9.19
C LYS A 158 5.03 -0.06 -9.58
N LEU A 159 6.01 -0.17 -8.69
CA LEU A 159 7.41 0.18 -8.92
C LEU A 159 8.20 -0.95 -9.59
N GLY A 160 7.60 -2.14 -9.78
CA GLY A 160 8.26 -3.23 -10.50
C GLY A 160 8.59 -2.86 -11.95
N PRO A 161 9.76 -3.25 -12.48
CA PRO A 161 10.77 -4.13 -11.88
C PRO A 161 11.80 -3.43 -10.98
N ALA A 162 11.69 -2.12 -10.76
CA ALA A 162 12.68 -1.34 -10.00
C ALA A 162 12.67 -1.61 -8.49
N ALA A 163 11.51 -1.93 -7.91
CA ALA A 163 11.45 -2.35 -6.51
C ALA A 163 12.08 -3.75 -6.32
N PRO A 164 13.00 -3.92 -5.35
CA PRO A 164 13.58 -5.22 -5.04
C PRO A 164 12.52 -6.27 -4.69
N SER A 165 12.66 -7.48 -5.22
CA SER A 165 11.68 -8.56 -5.01
C SER A 165 11.51 -8.95 -3.54
N ASN A 166 12.59 -8.90 -2.74
CA ASN A 166 12.51 -9.13 -1.29
C ASN A 166 11.69 -8.05 -0.58
N LEU A 167 11.87 -6.78 -0.92
CA LEU A 167 11.06 -5.68 -0.38
C LEU A 167 9.59 -5.83 -0.77
N THR A 168 9.31 -6.23 -2.02
CA THR A 168 7.94 -6.51 -2.47
C THR A 168 7.30 -7.66 -1.68
N ALA A 169 8.06 -8.73 -1.42
CA ALA A 169 7.61 -9.86 -0.60
C ALA A 169 7.37 -9.45 0.87
N ASP A 170 8.26 -8.65 1.47
CA ASP A 170 8.08 -8.13 2.83
C ASP A 170 6.79 -7.30 2.95
N CYS A 171 6.52 -6.44 1.95
CA CYS A 171 5.29 -5.65 1.89
C CYS A 171 4.05 -6.54 1.74
N PHE A 172 4.11 -7.58 0.92
CA PHE A 172 3.02 -8.54 0.75
C PHE A 172 2.70 -9.28 2.05
N LEU A 173 3.73 -9.80 2.74
CA LEU A 173 3.56 -10.52 4.00
C LEU A 173 2.91 -9.62 5.06
N LEU A 174 3.38 -8.38 5.20
CA LEU A 174 2.76 -7.41 6.10
C LEU A 174 1.32 -7.10 5.69
N ALA A 175 1.05 -6.87 4.40
CA ALA A 175 -0.29 -6.59 3.92
C ALA A 175 -1.28 -7.74 4.22
N ARG A 176 -0.82 -8.99 4.14
CA ARG A 176 -1.63 -10.17 4.50
C ARG A 176 -2.00 -10.19 5.99
N GLU A 177 -1.03 -9.94 6.86
CA GLU A 177 -1.28 -9.88 8.32
C GLU A 177 -2.24 -8.73 8.68
N VAL A 178 -2.04 -7.56 8.06
CA VAL A 178 -2.93 -6.41 8.26
C VAL A 178 -4.34 -6.68 7.75
N ARG A 179 -4.48 -7.36 6.61
CA ARG A 179 -5.77 -7.78 6.06
C ARG A 179 -6.52 -8.70 7.02
N GLU A 180 -5.84 -9.56 7.75
CA GLU A 180 -6.48 -10.40 8.76
C GLU A 180 -7.13 -9.54 9.87
N LEU A 181 -6.42 -8.55 10.41
CA LEU A 181 -7.00 -7.64 11.40
C LEU A 181 -8.17 -6.83 10.84
N ASP A 182 -8.04 -6.33 9.60
CA ASP A 182 -9.10 -5.60 8.89
C ASP A 182 -10.38 -6.44 8.76
N MET A 183 -10.24 -7.70 8.33
CA MET A 183 -11.35 -8.65 8.24
C MET A 183 -11.98 -8.95 9.61
N ARG A 184 -11.15 -9.19 10.63
CA ARG A 184 -11.61 -9.51 11.99
C ARG A 184 -12.32 -8.33 12.67
N ALA A 185 -11.96 -7.09 12.33
CA ALA A 185 -12.60 -5.88 12.85
C ALA A 185 -13.84 -5.44 12.04
N SER A 186 -14.11 -6.10 10.92
CA SER A 186 -15.23 -5.78 10.03
C SER A 186 -16.60 -6.05 10.70
N PRO A 187 -17.72 -5.56 10.11
CA PRO A 187 -19.06 -5.87 10.61
C PRO A 187 -19.53 -7.28 10.24
N TYR A 188 -18.78 -7.99 9.41
CA TYR A 188 -19.14 -9.32 8.91
C TYR A 188 -18.77 -10.42 9.91
N ASP A 189 -19.58 -11.47 9.94
CA ASP A 189 -19.24 -12.71 10.63
C ASP A 189 -18.42 -13.62 9.71
N LEU A 190 -17.13 -13.73 10.02
CA LEU A 190 -16.16 -14.51 9.25
C LEU A 190 -15.68 -15.76 10.01
N ARG A 191 -16.38 -16.18 11.07
CA ARG A 191 -15.99 -17.34 11.88
C ARG A 191 -15.90 -18.64 11.08
N ALA A 192 -16.71 -18.79 10.03
CA ALA A 192 -16.61 -19.95 9.13
C ALA A 192 -15.30 -19.99 8.30
N LEU A 193 -14.54 -18.89 8.26
CA LEU A 193 -13.18 -18.82 7.72
C LEU A 193 -12.10 -19.00 8.81
N GLY A 194 -12.48 -19.28 10.06
CA GLY A 194 -11.58 -19.35 11.21
C GLY A 194 -11.14 -18.00 11.76
N LEU A 195 -11.84 -16.91 11.42
CA LEU A 195 -11.51 -15.56 11.84
C LEU A 195 -12.39 -15.11 13.01
N GLU A 196 -11.83 -15.17 14.23
CA GLU A 196 -12.51 -14.66 15.42
C GLU A 196 -12.57 -13.12 15.43
N PRO A 197 -13.76 -12.52 15.66
CA PRO A 197 -13.94 -11.08 15.61
C PRO A 197 -13.08 -10.32 16.63
N VAL A 198 -12.53 -9.19 16.21
CA VAL A 198 -12.06 -8.12 17.09
C VAL A 198 -13.22 -7.16 17.26
N ALA A 199 -13.90 -7.23 18.41
CA ALA A 199 -15.16 -6.55 18.69
C ALA A 199 -14.99 -5.03 18.95
N ILE A 200 -14.66 -4.26 17.91
CA ILE A 200 -14.43 -2.79 17.96
C ILE A 200 -15.63 -1.94 18.42
N GLU A 201 -16.80 -2.56 18.57
CA GLU A 201 -18.00 -1.96 19.17
C GLU A 201 -17.88 -1.83 20.69
N THR A 202 -16.95 -2.57 21.30
CA THR A 202 -16.64 -2.59 22.75
C THR A 202 -15.34 -1.82 23.05
N ALA A 203 -15.14 -1.44 24.31
CA ALA A 203 -13.91 -0.77 24.74
C ALA A 203 -12.69 -1.69 24.63
N ASP A 204 -12.81 -2.94 25.09
CA ASP A 204 -11.72 -3.92 25.07
C ASP A 204 -11.30 -4.27 23.64
N GLY A 205 -12.28 -4.46 22.74
CA GLY A 205 -11.98 -4.71 21.32
C GLY A 205 -11.30 -3.53 20.63
N ARG A 206 -11.63 -2.29 21.01
CA ARG A 206 -10.90 -1.11 20.52
C ARG A 206 -9.47 -1.05 21.06
N ALA A 207 -9.26 -1.39 22.33
CA ALA A 207 -7.93 -1.42 22.92
C ALA A 207 -7.03 -2.47 22.22
N ASP A 208 -7.56 -3.68 21.99
CA ASP A 208 -6.87 -4.72 21.22
C ASP A 208 -6.57 -4.28 19.79
N TYR A 209 -7.56 -3.72 19.09
CA TYR A 209 -7.38 -3.19 17.73
C TYR A 209 -6.28 -2.14 17.66
N VAL A 210 -6.31 -1.13 18.56
CA VAL A 210 -5.31 -0.05 18.58
C VAL A 210 -3.92 -0.57 18.89
N SER A 211 -3.79 -1.52 19.81
CA SER A 211 -2.50 -2.15 20.13
C SER A 211 -1.87 -2.79 18.89
N ARG A 212 -2.64 -3.59 18.15
CA ARG A 212 -2.18 -4.23 16.91
C ARG A 212 -1.94 -3.23 15.78
N GLN A 213 -2.80 -2.21 15.66
CA GLN A 213 -2.65 -1.13 14.69
C GLN A 213 -1.33 -0.37 14.88
N ARG A 214 -0.91 -0.12 16.12
CA ARG A 214 0.39 0.50 16.43
C ARG A 214 1.54 -0.37 15.93
N ALA A 215 1.53 -1.66 16.25
CA ALA A 215 2.57 -2.59 15.80
C ALA A 215 2.67 -2.66 14.26
N PHE A 216 1.52 -2.66 13.56
CA PHE A 216 1.51 -2.60 12.10
C PHE A 216 1.98 -1.26 11.54
N THR A 217 1.68 -0.15 12.22
CA THR A 217 2.16 1.18 11.86
C THR A 217 3.69 1.22 11.90
N GLU A 218 4.29 0.74 12.99
CA GLU A 218 5.74 0.72 13.18
C GLU A 218 6.44 -0.12 12.10
N ARG A 219 5.97 -1.35 11.87
CA ARG A 219 6.48 -2.22 10.80
C ARG A 219 6.27 -1.61 9.42
N GLY A 220 5.12 -0.98 9.20
CA GLY A 220 4.81 -0.27 7.96
C GLY A 220 5.73 0.91 7.71
N GLN A 221 6.13 1.65 8.74
CA GLN A 221 7.08 2.76 8.60
C GLN A 221 8.46 2.30 8.10
N VAL A 222 8.93 1.15 8.59
CA VAL A 222 10.21 0.57 8.10
C VAL A 222 10.14 0.27 6.61
N LEU A 223 9.07 -0.39 6.15
CA LEU A 223 8.91 -0.72 4.73
C LEU A 223 8.65 0.53 3.87
N ARG A 224 7.91 1.51 4.40
CA ARG A 224 7.67 2.81 3.75
C ARG A 224 8.98 3.56 3.51
N ALA A 225 9.87 3.61 4.51
CA ALA A 225 11.18 4.23 4.37
C ALA A 225 12.01 3.55 3.26
N ARG A 226 12.03 2.21 3.22
CA ARG A 226 12.73 1.46 2.17
C ARG A 226 12.20 1.75 0.77
N LEU A 227 10.87 1.88 0.61
CA LEU A 227 10.26 2.25 -0.68
C LEU A 227 10.54 3.71 -1.07
N ILE A 228 10.61 4.62 -0.10
CA ILE A 228 11.02 6.01 -0.33
C ILE A 228 12.45 6.04 -0.89
N GLU A 229 13.39 5.31 -0.28
CA GLU A 229 14.78 5.26 -0.78
C GLU A 229 14.86 4.70 -2.19
N VAL A 230 14.14 3.61 -2.51
CA VAL A 230 14.05 3.12 -3.90
C VAL A 230 13.59 4.21 -4.87
N CYS A 231 12.56 4.97 -4.51
CA CYS A 231 12.08 6.05 -5.38
C CYS A 231 13.08 7.21 -5.49
N ARG A 232 13.79 7.54 -4.41
CA ARG A 232 14.81 8.60 -4.40
C ARG A 232 16.01 8.22 -5.26
N GLU A 233 16.54 7.01 -5.10
CA GLU A 233 17.65 6.49 -5.91
C GLU A 233 17.32 6.55 -7.40
N LEU A 234 16.13 6.09 -7.80
CA LEU A 234 15.67 6.16 -9.19
C LEU A 234 15.63 7.60 -9.72
N LEU A 235 15.13 8.55 -8.94
CA LEU A 235 14.98 9.94 -9.38
C LEU A 235 16.29 10.75 -9.30
N GLN A 236 17.22 10.38 -8.41
CA GLN A 236 18.55 10.99 -8.28
C GLN A 236 19.47 10.58 -9.44
N ASP A 237 19.39 9.32 -9.88
CA ASP A 237 20.17 8.81 -11.03
C ASP A 237 19.93 9.61 -12.33
N VAL A 238 18.79 10.28 -12.47
CA VAL A 238 18.50 11.19 -13.59
C VAL A 238 19.10 12.59 -13.37
N GLY A 239 19.06 13.08 -12.13
CA GLY A 239 19.55 14.41 -11.75
C GLY A 239 21.06 14.57 -11.93
N ASP A 240 21.83 13.52 -11.62
CA ASP A 240 23.29 13.52 -11.75
C ASP A 240 23.78 13.25 -13.19
N ARG A 241 22.89 12.84 -14.10
CA ARG A 241 23.20 12.54 -15.51
C ARG A 241 22.76 13.63 -16.49
N LEU A 242 21.93 14.58 -16.05
CA LEU A 242 21.61 15.76 -16.85
C LEU A 242 22.75 16.78 -16.70
N PRO A 243 23.35 17.28 -17.80
CA PRO A 243 24.38 18.30 -17.70
C PRO A 243 23.83 19.52 -16.95
N SER A 244 24.65 20.07 -16.05
CA SER A 244 24.31 21.27 -15.28
C SER A 244 23.90 22.39 -16.25
N PRO A 245 22.98 23.31 -15.88
CA PRO A 245 22.74 24.52 -16.66
C PRO A 245 24.03 25.31 -16.96
N ALA A 246 25.09 25.13 -16.17
CA ALA A 246 26.41 25.70 -16.37
C ALA A 246 27.22 25.06 -17.53
N ASP A 247 26.86 23.85 -17.97
CA ASP A 247 27.56 23.12 -19.04
C ASP A 247 27.01 23.44 -20.44
N ARG A 248 25.95 24.26 -20.53
CA ARG A 248 25.44 24.79 -21.80
C ARG A 248 26.29 25.99 -22.22
N ALA A 249 27.43 25.72 -22.84
CA ALA A 249 28.18 26.77 -23.54
C ALA A 249 27.25 27.47 -24.55
N PRO A 250 27.25 28.81 -24.63
CA PRO A 250 26.46 29.52 -25.63
C PRO A 250 26.99 29.18 -27.02
N SER A 251 26.08 28.84 -27.93
CA SER A 251 26.39 28.58 -29.33
C SER A 251 27.08 29.81 -29.93
N PRO A 252 28.23 29.67 -30.61
CA PRO A 252 28.85 30.79 -31.29
C PRO A 252 27.97 31.20 -32.48
N SER A 253 27.66 32.49 -32.53
CA SER A 253 27.01 33.21 -33.63
C SER A 253 27.90 33.30 -34.87
#